data_AF-A0A7V7FWS9-F1
#
_entry.id   AF-A0A7V7FWS9-F1
#
_cell.length_a   1.000
_cell.length_b   1.000
_cell.length_c   1.000
_cell.angle_alpha   90.00
_cell.angle_beta   90.00
_cell.angle_gamma   90.00
#
_symmetry.space_group_name_H-M   'P 1'
#
loop_
_entity.id
_entity.type
_entity.pdbx_description
1 polymer ?
#
loop_
_entity_poly.entity_id
_entity_poly.type
_entity_poly.pdbx_seq_one_letter_code
_entity_poly.pdbx_strand_id
1 'polypeptide(L)'
;MSTRKISCSRNIAVVVLVSVAQTGCFDDTPDTGPVQTVDWYKAHDDERKVTLETCGNNPGALQDTPNCINALQAERALSSGEPFELDLSSLKSEENS
;
A
#
# COMPACT_ATOMS: atom_id res chain seq x y z
N MET A 1 25.39 65.86 2.67
CA MET A 1 24.67 64.60 2.93
C MET A 1 23.25 64.98 3.33
N SER A 2 22.23 64.64 2.54
CA SER A 2 20.84 64.83 3.00
C SER A 2 19.97 63.71 2.47
N THR A 3 19.91 62.70 3.33
CA THR A 3 19.09 61.50 3.32
C THR A 3 17.61 61.88 3.39
N ARG A 4 16.80 61.31 2.48
CA ARG A 4 15.34 61.38 2.59
C ARG A 4 14.87 60.40 3.67
N LYS A 5 14.02 60.90 4.56
CA LYS A 5 13.53 60.25 5.78
C LYS A 5 12.59 59.09 5.48
N ILE A 6 12.87 57.94 6.08
CA ILE A 6 11.96 56.80 6.21
C ILE A 6 10.82 57.25 7.14
N SER A 7 9.60 57.38 6.60
CA SER A 7 8.40 57.70 7.37
C SER A 7 7.68 56.40 7.75
N CYS A 8 7.63 56.12 9.05
CA CYS A 8 6.95 54.99 9.65
C CYS A 8 5.43 55.11 9.52
N SER A 9 4.81 54.26 8.71
CA SER A 9 3.47 53.72 9.00
C SER A 9 3.46 52.26 8.56
N ARG A 10 4.22 51.52 9.37
CA ARG A 10 4.32 50.07 9.45
C ARG A 10 2.94 49.52 9.80
N ASN A 11 2.18 49.08 8.79
CA ASN A 11 1.16 48.04 8.88
C ASN A 11 0.84 47.58 7.44
N ILE A 12 1.88 47.15 6.72
CA ILE A 12 1.66 46.15 5.66
C ILE A 12 1.19 44.94 6.46
N ALA A 13 -0.13 44.70 6.46
CA ALA A 13 -0.70 43.46 6.95
C ALA A 13 0.00 42.36 6.16
N VAL A 14 1.02 41.77 6.79
CA VAL A 14 1.80 40.70 6.21
C VAL A 14 0.84 39.51 6.19
N VAL A 15 0.11 39.37 5.08
CA VAL A 15 -0.60 38.14 4.75
C VAL A 15 0.51 37.13 4.45
N VAL A 16 1.12 36.59 5.50
CA VAL A 16 1.96 35.41 5.41
C VAL A 16 0.99 34.31 5.02
N LEU A 17 0.99 34.01 3.72
CA LEU A 17 0.40 32.81 3.16
C LEU A 17 0.85 31.64 4.03
N VAL A 18 -0.10 31.02 4.74
CA VAL A 18 0.09 29.73 5.38
C VAL A 18 0.19 28.72 4.25
N SER A 19 1.36 28.64 3.62
CA SER A 19 1.74 27.47 2.84
C SER A 19 1.99 26.37 3.87
N VAL A 20 0.97 25.55 4.08
CA VAL A 20 1.11 24.26 4.76
C VAL A 20 2.15 23.49 3.96
N ALA A 21 3.39 23.51 4.43
CA ALA A 21 4.39 22.57 3.98
C ALA A 21 3.96 21.22 4.56
N GLN A 22 3.11 20.50 3.83
CA GLN A 22 2.93 19.08 4.07
C GLN A 22 4.19 18.40 3.52
N THR A 23 5.30 18.51 4.25
CA THR A 23 6.46 17.64 4.03
C THR A 23 6.09 16.25 4.53
N GLY A 24 5.19 15.57 3.81
CA GLY A 24 5.00 14.13 3.93
C GLY A 24 6.12 13.42 3.18
N CYS A 25 7.38 13.66 3.56
CA CYS A 25 8.45 12.73 3.22
C CYS A 25 8.46 11.73 4.37
N PHE A 26 7.63 10.69 4.25
CA PHE A 26 7.63 9.61 5.21
C PHE A 26 8.90 8.78 4.95
N ASP A 27 10.01 9.17 5.58
CA ASP A 27 11.24 8.38 5.65
C ASP A 27 11.06 7.12 6.52
N ASP A 28 9.91 6.97 7.20
CA ASP A 28 9.47 5.73 7.84
C ASP A 28 8.69 4.89 6.83
N THR A 29 9.36 4.37 5.79
CA THR A 29 8.74 3.33 4.97
C THR A 29 8.54 2.13 5.87
N PRO A 30 7.30 1.66 6.13
CA PRO A 30 7.12 0.54 7.04
C PRO A 30 7.87 -0.68 6.50
N ASP A 31 8.86 -1.14 7.24
CA ASP A 31 9.65 -2.29 6.84
C ASP A 31 8.82 -3.56 7.06
N THR A 32 8.61 -4.32 5.98
CA THR A 32 7.95 -5.63 6.04
C THR A 32 8.95 -6.75 6.40
N GLY A 33 10.20 -6.38 6.70
CA GLY A 33 11.27 -7.29 7.07
C GLY A 33 11.85 -8.05 5.86
N PRO A 34 12.59 -9.14 6.13
CA PRO A 34 13.14 -10.00 5.07
C PRO A 34 12.06 -10.50 4.12
N VAL A 35 12.38 -10.62 2.83
CA VAL A 35 11.43 -11.14 1.84
C VAL A 35 11.17 -12.63 2.10
N GLN A 36 9.91 -12.97 2.32
CA GLN A 36 9.45 -14.34 2.50
C GLN A 36 8.66 -14.83 1.30
N THR A 37 8.64 -16.15 1.08
CA THR A 37 7.92 -16.77 -0.04
C THR A 37 6.43 -16.93 0.26
N VAL A 38 5.63 -17.15 -0.79
CA VAL A 38 4.20 -17.43 -0.65
C VAL A 38 3.96 -18.67 0.22
N ASP A 39 4.72 -19.75 0.02
CA ASP A 39 4.55 -21.00 0.78
C ASP A 39 4.94 -20.84 2.26
N TRP A 40 5.91 -19.96 2.56
CA TRP A 40 6.20 -19.60 3.94
C TRP A 40 4.97 -18.94 4.59
N TYR A 41 4.37 -17.93 3.94
CA TYR A 41 3.15 -17.30 4.46
C TYR A 41 1.93 -18.22 4.54
N LYS A 42 1.85 -19.27 3.71
CA LYS A 42 0.81 -20.31 3.86
C LYS A 42 0.99 -21.12 5.14
N ALA A 43 2.24 -21.41 5.53
CA ALA A 43 2.57 -22.14 6.74
C ALA A 43 2.59 -21.28 8.02
N HIS A 44 2.72 -19.96 7.86
CA HIS A 44 2.87 -18.98 8.94
C HIS A 44 1.66 -18.03 8.99
N ASP A 45 0.58 -18.47 9.63
CA ASP A 45 -0.72 -17.77 9.66
C ASP A 45 -0.66 -16.43 10.40
N ASP A 46 -0.01 -16.38 11.56
CA ASP A 46 0.09 -15.17 12.37
C ASP A 46 0.91 -14.11 11.66
N GLU A 47 2.07 -14.48 11.11
CA GLU A 47 2.94 -13.55 10.39
C GLU A 47 2.31 -13.09 9.07
N ARG A 48 1.53 -13.95 8.40
CA ARG A 48 0.74 -13.53 7.23
C ARG A 48 -0.27 -12.46 7.61
N LYS A 49 -1.05 -12.68 8.69
CA LYS A 49 -2.07 -11.72 9.16
C LYS A 49 -1.45 -10.38 9.56
N VAL A 50 -0.36 -10.40 10.34
CA VAL A 50 0.37 -9.18 10.74
C VAL A 50 0.93 -8.45 9.52
N THR A 51 1.47 -9.18 8.54
CA THR A 51 1.96 -8.57 7.30
C THR A 51 0.80 -7.92 6.53
N LEU A 52 -0.32 -8.60 6.36
CA LEU A 52 -1.50 -8.06 5.66
C LEU A 52 -2.08 -6.82 6.34
N GLU A 53 -2.13 -6.79 7.67
CA GLU A 53 -2.53 -5.61 8.44
C GLU A 53 -1.57 -4.45 8.16
N THR A 54 -0.26 -4.71 8.20
CA THR A 54 0.77 -3.72 7.89
C THR A 54 0.61 -3.18 6.46
N CYS A 55 0.39 -4.05 5.48
CA CYS A 55 0.15 -3.69 4.09
C CYS A 55 -1.11 -2.80 3.93
N GLY A 56 -2.18 -3.10 4.67
CA GLY A 56 -3.44 -2.35 4.63
C GLY A 56 -3.36 -0.96 5.28
N ASN A 57 -2.46 -0.77 6.24
CA ASN A 57 -2.29 0.51 6.94
C ASN A 57 -1.59 1.58 6.08
N ASN A 58 -0.79 1.18 5.08
CA ASN A 58 -0.12 2.11 4.18
C ASN A 58 -0.06 1.59 2.73
N PRO A 59 -1.23 1.49 2.04
CA PRO A 59 -1.30 0.85 0.73
C PRO A 59 -0.45 1.60 -0.32
N GLY A 60 -0.38 2.93 -0.25
CA GLY A 60 0.39 3.73 -1.20
C GLY A 60 1.90 3.49 -1.16
N ALA A 61 2.45 3.08 0.00
CA ALA A 61 3.88 2.79 0.14
C ALA A 61 4.20 1.29 0.05
N LEU A 62 3.27 0.42 0.48
CA LEU A 62 3.59 -0.99 0.75
C LEU A 62 2.95 -2.01 -0.19
N GLN A 63 1.89 -1.65 -0.91
CA GLN A 63 1.10 -2.62 -1.70
C GLN A 63 1.96 -3.41 -2.71
N ASP A 64 3.01 -2.77 -3.24
CA ASP A 64 3.88 -3.32 -4.29
C ASP A 64 5.16 -3.95 -3.72
N THR A 65 5.29 -4.04 -2.38
CA THR A 65 6.43 -4.72 -1.76
C THR A 65 6.31 -6.24 -1.92
N PRO A 66 7.45 -6.97 -2.05
CA PRO A 66 7.42 -8.41 -2.23
C PRO A 66 6.66 -9.15 -1.13
N ASN A 67 6.80 -8.73 0.13
CA ASN A 67 6.10 -9.36 1.26
C ASN A 67 4.59 -9.14 1.21
N CYS A 68 4.12 -7.93 0.85
CA CYS A 68 2.69 -7.69 0.70
C CYS A 68 2.10 -8.50 -0.45
N ILE A 69 2.81 -8.61 -1.57
CA ILE A 69 2.40 -9.43 -2.71
C ILE A 69 2.32 -10.92 -2.30
N ASN A 70 3.35 -11.42 -1.63
CA ASN A 70 3.45 -12.83 -1.26
C ASN A 70 2.42 -13.22 -0.18
N ALA A 71 2.24 -12.38 0.84
CA ALA A 71 1.22 -12.58 1.87
C ALA A 71 -0.19 -12.56 1.29
N LEU A 72 -0.49 -11.63 0.36
CA LEU A 72 -1.78 -11.54 -0.30
C LEU A 72 -2.06 -12.75 -1.22
N GLN A 73 -1.04 -13.24 -1.94
CA GLN A 73 -1.18 -14.46 -2.74
C GLN A 73 -1.44 -15.68 -1.85
N ALA A 74 -0.75 -15.79 -0.72
CA ALA A 74 -0.99 -16.86 0.24
C ALA A 74 -2.42 -16.81 0.79
N GLU A 75 -2.90 -15.63 1.20
CA GLU A 75 -4.26 -15.44 1.70
C GLU A 75 -5.32 -15.83 0.67
N ARG A 76 -5.13 -15.40 -0.59
CA ARG A 76 -6.01 -15.77 -1.69
C ARG A 76 -6.05 -17.28 -1.91
N ALA A 77 -4.89 -17.92 -1.97
CA ALA A 77 -4.77 -19.36 -2.20
C ALA A 77 -5.47 -20.17 -1.10
N LEU A 78 -5.36 -19.75 0.16
CA LEU A 78 -6.01 -20.42 1.29
C LEU A 78 -7.53 -20.14 1.34
N SER A 79 -7.95 -18.95 0.90
CA SER A 79 -9.36 -18.55 0.90
C SER A 79 -10.16 -19.14 -0.27
N SER A 80 -9.51 -19.49 -1.39
CA SER A 80 -10.18 -19.94 -2.61
C SER A 80 -10.77 -21.36 -2.54
N GLY A 81 -10.59 -22.10 -1.44
CA GLY A 81 -11.06 -23.48 -1.32
C GLY A 81 -10.35 -24.45 -2.27
N GLU A 82 -10.74 -25.73 -2.24
CA GLU A 82 -10.27 -26.72 -3.22
C GLU A 82 -10.78 -26.35 -4.61
N PRO A 83 -9.93 -26.34 -5.66
CA PRO A 83 -10.38 -26.18 -7.03
C PRO A 83 -11.40 -27.28 -7.35
N PHE A 84 -12.64 -26.90 -7.67
CA PHE A 84 -13.59 -27.85 -8.24
C PHE A 84 -13.07 -28.26 -9.61
N GLU A 85 -12.65 -29.52 -9.75
CA GLU A 85 -12.37 -30.10 -11.07
C GLU A 85 -13.68 -30.12 -11.86
N LEU A 86 -13.84 -29.15 -12.77
CA LEU A 86 -14.95 -29.12 -13.71
C LEU A 86 -14.81 -30.34 -14.63
N ASP A 87 -15.65 -31.35 -14.38
CA ASP A 87 -15.74 -32.52 -15.25
C ASP A 87 -16.37 -32.13 -16.59
N LEU A 88 -15.49 -31.72 -17.52
CA LEU A 88 -15.82 -31.29 -18.87
C LEU A 88 -16.25 -32.47 -19.77
N SER A 89 -16.26 -33.71 -19.26
CA SER A 89 -16.70 -34.88 -20.02
C SER A 89 -18.17 -34.81 -20.41
N SER A 90 -19.02 -34.19 -19.58
CA SER A 90 -20.45 -34.05 -19.85
C SER A 90 -20.78 -33.05 -20.98
N LEU A 91 -19.85 -32.17 -21.36
CA LEU A 91 -20.05 -31.23 -22.48
C LEU A 91 -19.64 -31.84 -23.83
N LYS A 92 -18.94 -32.98 -23.83
CA LYS A 92 -18.45 -33.64 -25.05
C LYS A 92 -19.51 -34.50 -25.73
N SER A 93 -20.61 -34.83 -25.04
CA SER A 93 -21.64 -35.74 -25.54
C SER A 93 -22.69 -35.09 -26.45
N GLU A 94 -22.77 -33.76 -26.50
CA GLU A 94 -23.78 -33.05 -27.31
C GLU A 94 -23.31 -32.65 -28.73
N GLU A 95 -22.02 -32.82 -29.07
CA GLU A 95 -21.49 -32.45 -30.40
C GLU A 95 -21.58 -33.58 -31.45
N ASN A 96 -22.17 -34.73 -31.12
CA ASN A 96 -22.19 -35.88 -32.02
C ASN A 96 -23.60 -36.51 -32.17
N SER A 97 -24.62 -35.68 -32.35
CA SER A 97 -25.94 -36.10 -32.82
C SER A 97 -26.50 -35.20 -33.92
#